data_AF-A0A392MJ94-F1
#
_entry.id   AF-A0A392MJ94-F1
#
_cell.length_a   1.000
_cell.length_b   1.000
_cell.length_c   1.000
_cell.angle_alpha   90.00
_cell.angle_beta   90.00
_cell.angle_gamma   90.00
#
_symmetry.space_group_name_H-M   'P 1'
#
loop_
_entity.id
_entity.type
_entity.pdbx_description
1 polymer ?
#
loop_
_entity_poly.entity_id
_entity_poly.type
_entity_poly.pdbx_seq_one_letter_code
_entity_poly.pdbx_strand_id
1 'polypeptide(L)' 'MEDVASSGNLPFKVTAVAAGEAHTLLLTGDGRVYSWGRGTLGRLGLGSEQDQLFPAQVKFGSQDSVRIVGIAAGAYHSL' A
#
# COMPACT_ATOMS: atom_id res chain seq x y z
N MET A 1 14.16 24.15 3.54
CA MET A 1 13.64 22.76 3.52
C MET A 1 12.47 22.81 2.57
N GLU A 2 12.73 22.57 1.29
CA GLU A 2 11.79 22.95 0.22
C GLU A 2 10.58 22.02 0.22
N ASP A 3 9.43 22.64 0.41
CA ASP A 3 8.11 22.06 0.24
C ASP A 3 7.81 22.05 -1.27
N VAL A 4 8.07 20.93 -1.95
CA VAL A 4 7.81 20.78 -3.39
C VAL A 4 6.43 20.14 -3.60
N ALA A 5 5.40 20.89 -3.22
CA ALA A 5 4.05 20.69 -3.71
C ALA A 5 3.80 21.65 -4.90
N SER A 6 4.49 21.48 -6.03
CA SER A 6 4.32 22.37 -7.20
C SER A 6 4.43 21.73 -8.59
N SER A 7 4.13 20.45 -8.75
CA SER A 7 3.66 19.95 -10.03
C SER A 7 2.66 18.82 -9.79
N GLY A 8 1.54 18.81 -10.50
CA GLY A 8 0.46 17.83 -10.34
C GLY A 8 0.83 16.41 -10.77
N ASN A 9 2.03 15.95 -10.46
CA ASN A 9 2.53 14.63 -10.73
C ASN A 9 3.06 14.06 -9.42
N LEU A 10 2.26 13.20 -8.79
CA LEU A 10 2.72 12.39 -7.67
C LEU A 10 3.97 11.60 -8.12
N PRO A 11 4.93 11.30 -7.23
CA PRO A 11 6.15 10.55 -7.57
C PRO A 11 5.86 9.16 -8.16
N PHE A 12 4.62 8.71 -8.07
CA PHE A 12 4.09 7.51 -8.69
C PHE A 12 2.63 7.73 -9.11
N LYS A 13 2.24 7.11 -10.22
CA LYS A 13 0.84 7.07 -10.66
C LYS A 13 0.08 6.07 -9.79
N VAL A 14 -1.01 6.48 -9.16
CA VAL A 14 -1.94 5.57 -8.47
C VAL A 14 -2.91 4.97 -9.49
N THR A 15 -3.10 3.65 -9.44
CA THR A 15 -4.00 2.93 -10.36
C THR A 15 -5.18 2.28 -9.65
N ALA A 16 -5.05 1.92 -8.37
CA ALA A 16 -6.16 1.42 -7.57
C ALA A 16 -5.97 1.75 -6.08
N VAL A 17 -7.09 1.80 -5.36
CA VAL A 17 -7.16 1.89 -3.90
C VAL A 17 -8.24 0.93 -3.42
N ALA A 18 -8.00 0.23 -2.31
CA ALA A 18 -8.99 -0.60 -1.63
C ALA A 18 -8.95 -0.30 -0.12
N ALA A 19 -10.12 -0.30 0.54
CA ALA A 19 -10.21 -0.03 1.97
C ALA A 19 -10.99 -1.15 2.67
N GLY A 20 -10.43 -1.66 3.76
CA GLY A 20 -11.12 -2.54 4.70
C GLY A 20 -11.73 -1.74 5.85
N GLU A 21 -12.05 -2.41 6.95
CA GLU A 21 -12.68 -1.75 8.12
C GLU A 21 -11.78 -0.64 8.71
N ALA A 22 -10.48 -0.93 8.84
CA ALA A 22 -9.52 -0.05 9.50
C ALA A 22 -8.15 -0.03 8.80
N HIS A 23 -8.07 -0.45 7.54
CA HIS A 23 -6.82 -0.44 6.76
C HIS A 23 -7.07 -0.08 5.31
N THR A 24 -6.03 0.39 4.63
CA THR A 24 -6.08 0.79 3.22
C THR A 24 -4.93 0.16 2.45
N LEU A 25 -5.20 -0.18 1.20
CA LEU A 25 -4.24 -0.66 0.21
C LEU A 25 -4.20 0.32 -0.96
N LEU A 26 -3.01 0.56 -1.50
CA LEU A 26 -2.79 1.40 -2.67
C LEU A 26 -1.90 0.65 -3.67
N LEU A 27 -2.30 0.66 -4.94
CA LEU A 27 -1.54 0.10 -6.05
C LEU A 27 -1.04 1.24 -6.95
N THR A 28 0.24 1.20 -7.27
CA THR A 28 0.87 2.12 -8.22
C THR A 28 0.93 1.54 -9.64
N GLY A 29 1.15 2.39 -10.64
CA GLY A 29 1.23 1.99 -12.05
C GLY A 29 2.43 1.11 -12.40
N ASP A 30 3.51 1.22 -11.62
CA ASP A 30 4.69 0.35 -11.68
C ASP A 30 4.52 -0.94 -10.86
N GLY A 31 3.34 -1.17 -10.25
CA GLY A 31 2.99 -2.44 -9.60
C GLY A 31 3.44 -2.57 -8.15
N ARG A 32 3.79 -1.46 -7.48
CA ARG A 32 4.10 -1.44 -6.05
C ARG A 32 2.82 -1.31 -5.24
N VAL A 33 2.79 -1.99 -4.09
CA VAL A 33 1.67 -1.92 -3.14
C VAL A 33 2.12 -1.22 -1.87
N TYR A 34 1.28 -0.32 -1.38
CA TYR A 34 1.43 0.30 -0.07
C TYR A 34 0.22 -0.04 0.80
N SER A 35 0.45 -0.22 2.10
CA SER A 35 -0.60 -0.48 3.08
C SER A 35 -0.41 0.39 4.32
N TRP A 36 -1.53 0.81 4.93
CA TRP A 36 -1.55 1.53 6.20
C TRP A 36 -2.87 1.34 6.95
N GLY A 37 -2.90 1.80 8.20
CA GLY A 37 -3.99 1.61 9.15
C GLY A 37 -3.68 0.52 10.18
N ARG A 38 -4.70 -0.20 10.63
CA ARG A 38 -4.61 -1.23 11.67
C ARG A 38 -3.83 -2.45 11.17
N GLY A 39 -2.81 -2.88 11.90
CA GLY A 39 -1.91 -3.98 11.58
C GLY A 39 -2.34 -5.35 12.10
N THR A 40 -3.20 -5.38 13.13
CA THR A 40 -3.67 -6.62 13.78
C THR A 40 -4.11 -7.70 12.80
N LEU A 41 -3.79 -8.97 13.07
CA LEU A 41 -4.00 -10.12 12.16
C LEU A 41 -3.09 -10.13 10.92
N GLY A 42 -2.07 -9.27 10.87
CA GLY A 42 -1.14 -9.19 9.75
C GLY A 42 -1.73 -8.61 8.46
N ARG A 43 -2.90 -7.94 8.53
CA ARG A 43 -3.68 -7.49 7.36
C ARG A 43 -2.96 -6.52 6.43
N LEU A 44 -1.87 -5.91 6.89
CA LEU A 44 -1.04 -5.00 6.09
C LEU A 44 0.01 -5.72 5.23
N GLY A 45 0.29 -7.01 5.49
CA GLY A 45 1.28 -7.78 4.72
C GLY A 45 2.74 -7.37 4.97
N LEU A 46 3.02 -6.65 6.06
CA LEU A 46 4.35 -6.11 6.38
C LEU A 46 5.23 -7.05 7.21
N GLY A 47 4.81 -8.30 7.39
CA GLY A 47 5.49 -9.26 8.27
C GLY A 47 5.41 -8.89 9.77
N SER A 48 4.49 -7.99 10.13
CA SER A 48 4.22 -7.59 11.51
C SER A 48 2.74 -7.30 11.72
N GLU A 49 2.31 -7.27 12.98
CA GLU A 49 0.95 -6.87 13.37
C GLU A 49 0.84 -5.42 13.84
N GLN A 50 1.92 -4.64 13.70
CA GLN A 50 1.93 -3.24 14.13
C GLN A 50 1.11 -2.36 13.20
N ASP A 51 0.34 -1.46 13.79
CA ASP A 51 -0.38 -0.42 13.06
C ASP A 51 0.62 0.49 12.32
N GLN A 52 0.22 0.97 11.15
CA GLN A 52 0.99 1.91 10.35
C GLN A 52 0.18 3.20 10.17
N LEU A 53 0.70 4.30 10.69
CA LEU A 53 0.07 5.62 10.56
C LEU A 53 0.27 6.23 9.17
N PHE A 54 1.27 5.76 8.44
CA PHE A 54 1.64 6.24 7.11
C PHE A 54 1.77 5.06 6.13
N PRO A 55 1.60 5.28 4.81
CA PRO A 55 1.78 4.26 3.80
C PRO A 55 3.16 3.59 3.90
N ALA A 56 3.16 2.27 4.12
CA ALA A 56 4.36 1.45 4.11
C ALA A 56 4.35 0.50 2.91
N GLN A 57 5.47 0.38 2.22
CA GLN A 57 5.56 -0.47 1.02
C GLN A 57 5.55 -1.96 1.42
N VAL A 58 4.63 -2.73 0.84
CA VAL A 58 4.59 -4.19 0.97
C VAL A 58 5.66 -4.81 0.08
N LYS A 59 6.45 -5.73 0.63
CA LYS A 59 7.57 -6.38 -0.06
C LYS A 59 7.19 -7.80 -0.49
N PHE A 60 7.10 -8.04 -1.79
CA PHE A 60 6.84 -9.37 -2.35
C PHE A 60 8.15 -9.95 -2.91
N GLY A 61 8.74 -10.93 -2.20
CA GLY A 61 9.89 -11.70 -2.68
C GLY A 61 11.04 -10.87 -3.30
N SER A 62 11.67 -11.37 -4.35
CA SER A 62 12.63 -10.61 -5.16
C SER A 62 11.88 -9.49 -5.89
N GLN A 63 12.06 -8.26 -5.40
CA GLN A 63 11.30 -7.05 -5.75
C GLN A 63 11.27 -6.72 -7.24
N ASP A 64 12.18 -7.29 -8.03
CA ASP A 64 12.39 -6.91 -9.43
C ASP A 64 11.57 -7.75 -10.43
N SER A 65 10.90 -8.80 -9.98
CA SER A 65 10.21 -9.75 -10.89
C SER A 65 8.69 -9.78 -10.77
N VAL A 66 8.12 -9.17 -9.72
CA VAL A 66 6.67 -9.28 -9.45
C VAL A 66 6.00 -7.94 -9.67
N ARG A 67 5.06 -7.94 -10.63
CA ARG A 67 4.16 -6.81 -10.88
C ARG A 67 2.78 -7.14 -10.34
N ILE A 68 2.33 -6.41 -9.32
CA ILE A 68 0.95 -6.51 -8.83
C ILE A 68 0.02 -5.75 -9.79
N VAL A 69 -1.13 -6.35 -10.10
CA VAL A 69 -2.12 -5.81 -11.06
C VAL A 69 -3.50 -5.61 -10.45
N GLY A 70 -3.72 -6.06 -9.22
CA GLY A 70 -4.98 -5.94 -8.52
C GLY A 70 -4.79 -5.94 -7.02
N ILE A 71 -5.72 -5.30 -6.32
CA ILE A 71 -5.82 -5.27 -4.86
C ILE A 71 -7.30 -5.32 -4.46
N ALA A 72 -7.60 -5.92 -3.32
CA ALA A 72 -8.91 -5.92 -2.68
C ALA A 72 -8.75 -5.97 -1.16
N ALA A 73 -9.73 -5.42 -0.44
CA ALA A 73 -9.73 -5.39 1.02
C ALA A 73 -11.09 -5.85 1.54
N GLY A 74 -11.07 -6.84 2.42
CA GLY A 74 -12.20 -7.19 3.28
C GLY A 74 -12.10 -6.45 4.62
N ALA A 75 -13.02 -6.72 5.56
CA ALA A 75 -12.99 -6.09 6.87
C ALA A 75 -11.64 -6.32 7.60
N TYR A 76 -11.15 -7.57 7.56
CA TYR A 76 -10.01 -8.05 8.32
C TYR A 76 -8.87 -8.63 7.47
N HIS A 77 -8.99 -8.64 6.14
CA HIS A 77 -8.01 -9.25 5.24
C HIS A 77 -7.78 -8.42 3.97
N SER A 78 -6.66 -8.69 3.31
CA SER A 78 -6.22 -8.08 2.06
C SER A 78 -5.99 -9.18 1.02
N LEU A 79 -6.30 -8.88 -0.25
CA LEU A 79 -6.17 -9.76 -1.41
C LEU A 79 -5.48 -9.05 -2.56
#